data_AF-A0A7U4M2X5-F1
#
_entry.id   AF-A0A7U4M2X5-F1
#
_cell.length_a   1.000
_cell.length_b   1.000
_cell.length_c   1.000
_cell.angle_alpha   90.00
_cell.angle_beta   90.00
_cell.angle_gamma   90.00
#
_symmetry.space_group_name_H-M   'P 1'
#
loop_
_entity.id
_entity.type
_entity.pdbx_description
1 polymer ?
#
loop_
_entity_poly.entity_id
_entity_poly.type
_entity_poly.pdbx_seq_one_letter_code
_entity_poly.pdbx_strand_id
1 'polypeptide(L)'
;MSNMNGQRYVDFIHTDTGEIEFRFDLYEVLPTYQKLLIKPAFFENVIENRKLVDLSVDCSIFIPSPIDDNILRYIEYQEWYGQRPDKIKHINYIVESCTSNEKNKFLEKLHHYTELPPVESIYPIKQNRNYFIKSIARKVWSKLPAKVKSFIKKFM
;
A
#
# COMPACT_ATOMS: atom_id res chain seq x y z
N MET A 1 10.67 10.67 3.85
CA MET A 1 10.81 11.38 2.55
C MET A 1 10.88 10.31 1.47
N SER A 2 9.75 10.09 0.79
CA SER A 2 9.55 9.04 -0.21
C SER A 2 10.03 9.52 -1.57
N ASN A 3 11.19 9.06 -2.02
CA ASN A 3 11.58 9.13 -3.42
C ASN A 3 11.25 7.76 -4.04
N MET A 4 9.99 7.58 -4.45
CA MET A 4 9.54 6.35 -5.12
C MET A 4 10.01 6.35 -6.58
N ASN A 5 11.26 5.97 -6.81
CA ASN A 5 11.85 5.95 -8.16
C ASN A 5 12.18 4.51 -8.63
N GLY A 6 11.38 3.53 -8.20
CA GLY A 6 11.57 2.11 -8.53
C GLY A 6 10.59 1.52 -9.54
N GLN A 7 9.54 2.25 -9.94
CA GLN A 7 8.58 1.79 -10.95
C GLN A 7 8.92 2.37 -12.32
N ARG A 8 9.00 1.52 -13.34
CA ARG A 8 9.19 1.93 -14.74
C ARG A 8 8.16 1.24 -15.62
N TYR A 9 7.74 1.92 -16.67
CA TYR A 9 6.85 1.36 -17.68
C TYR A 9 7.63 1.12 -18.96
N VAL A 10 7.43 -0.05 -19.56
CA VAL A 10 7.90 -0.35 -20.92
C VAL A 10 6.68 -0.54 -21.78
N ASP A 11 6.42 0.45 -22.63
CA ASP A 11 5.25 0.50 -23.51
C ASP A 11 5.64 0.06 -24.91
N PHE A 12 4.87 -0.87 -25.44
CA PHE A 12 4.92 -1.27 -26.83
C PHE A 12 3.72 -0.65 -27.52
N ILE A 13 4.03 0.24 -28.46
CA ILE A 13 3.06 1.12 -29.10
C ILE A 13 2.79 0.58 -30.49
N HIS A 14 1.52 0.47 -30.84
CA HIS A 14 1.09 0.11 -32.18
C HIS A 14 1.51 1.21 -33.16
N THR A 15 2.27 0.86 -34.20
CA THR A 15 2.87 1.83 -35.12
C THR A 15 1.83 2.70 -35.84
N ASP A 16 0.68 2.11 -36.17
CA ASP A 16 -0.31 2.77 -37.02
C ASP A 16 -1.31 3.63 -36.24
N THR A 17 -1.69 3.24 -35.02
CA THR A 17 -2.67 3.97 -34.19
C THR A 17 -2.01 4.86 -33.15
N GLY A 18 -0.75 4.60 -32.78
CA GLY A 18 -0.06 5.26 -31.68
C GLY A 18 -0.56 4.84 -30.30
N GLU A 19 -1.42 3.83 -30.22
CA GLU A 19 -1.97 3.33 -28.96
C GLU A 19 -1.06 2.27 -28.34
N ILE A 20 -1.14 2.11 -27.01
CA ILE A 20 -0.39 1.08 -26.29
C ILE A 20 -1.03 -0.27 -26.56
N GLU A 21 -0.27 -1.19 -27.16
CA GLU A 21 -0.68 -2.57 -27.36
C GLU A 21 -0.42 -3.40 -26.09
N PHE A 22 0.77 -3.26 -25.51
CA PHE A 22 1.11 -3.86 -24.22
C PHE A 22 2.06 -2.99 -23.41
N ARG A 23 1.90 -3.03 -22.09
CA ARG A 23 2.75 -2.33 -21.11
C ARG A 23 3.27 -3.34 -20.11
N PHE A 24 4.58 -3.28 -19.86
CA PHE A 24 5.19 -3.93 -18.71
C PHE A 24 5.38 -2.91 -17.60
N ASP A 25 4.87 -3.25 -16.42
CA ASP A 25 5.18 -2.54 -15.19
C ASP A 25 6.39 -3.21 -14.54
N LEU A 26 7.53 -2.52 -14.53
CA LEU A 26 8.76 -2.97 -13.90
C LEU A 26 8.86 -2.35 -12.51
N TYR A 27 9.10 -3.18 -11.50
CA TYR A 27 9.20 -2.78 -10.11
C TYR A 27 10.54 -3.21 -9.53
N GLU A 28 11.35 -2.25 -9.08
CA GLU A 28 12.54 -2.50 -8.28
C GLU A 28 12.18 -2.90 -6.84
N VAL A 29 11.04 -2.40 -6.36
CA VAL A 29 10.46 -2.71 -5.05
C VAL A 29 8.94 -2.80 -5.18
N LEU A 30 8.28 -3.56 -4.31
CA LEU A 30 6.81 -3.59 -4.28
C LEU A 30 6.24 -2.17 -4.11
N PRO A 31 5.14 -1.84 -4.81
CA PRO A 31 4.50 -0.54 -4.65
C PRO A 31 3.97 -0.37 -3.22
N THR A 32 3.78 0.89 -2.82
CA THR A 32 3.20 1.17 -1.50
C THR A 32 1.68 0.97 -1.56
N TYR A 33 1.17 0.05 -0.74
CA TYR A 33 -0.26 -0.21 -0.58
C TYR A 33 -0.78 0.50 0.67
N GLN A 34 -2.02 1.00 0.60
CA GLN A 34 -2.62 1.79 1.69
C GLN A 34 -3.52 0.93 2.56
N LYS A 35 -4.22 -0.04 1.96
CA LYS A 35 -5.23 -0.85 2.65
C LYS A 35 -4.65 -2.07 3.35
N LEU A 36 -3.47 -2.51 2.92
CA LEU A 36 -2.74 -3.64 3.50
C LEU A 36 -1.25 -3.33 3.49
N LEU A 37 -0.64 -3.20 4.66
CA LEU A 37 0.79 -2.96 4.79
C LEU A 37 1.55 -4.25 4.50
N ILE A 38 2.63 -4.17 3.73
CA ILE A 38 3.45 -5.32 3.35
C ILE A 38 4.83 -5.16 3.98
N LYS A 39 5.30 -6.21 4.65
CA LYS A 39 6.66 -6.26 5.17
C LYS A 39 7.65 -6.34 4.00
N PRO A 40 8.74 -5.53 3.98
CA PRO A 40 9.72 -5.57 2.89
C PRO A 40 10.30 -6.96 2.61
N ALA A 41 10.45 -7.78 3.65
CA ALA A 41 10.91 -9.16 3.54
C ALA A 41 10.04 -10.05 2.62
N PHE A 42 8.79 -9.66 2.35
CA PHE A 42 7.96 -10.37 1.39
C PHE A 42 8.53 -10.30 -0.02
N PHE A 43 9.01 -9.13 -0.47
CA PHE A 43 9.58 -8.98 -1.80
C PHE A 43 10.79 -9.89 -2.00
N GLU A 44 11.72 -9.88 -1.04
CA GLU A 44 12.88 -10.79 -1.03
C GLU A 44 12.43 -12.24 -1.10
N ASN A 45 11.42 -12.61 -0.31
CA ASN A 45 10.89 -13.97 -0.31
C ASN A 45 10.27 -14.38 -1.65
N VAL A 46 9.60 -13.48 -2.37
CA VAL A 46 9.10 -13.73 -3.74
C VAL A 46 10.26 -13.99 -4.69
N ILE A 47 11.32 -13.18 -4.62
CA ILE A 47 12.50 -13.34 -5.48
C ILE A 47 13.23 -14.65 -5.16
N GLU A 48 13.41 -15.00 -3.89
CA GLU A 48 14.06 -16.25 -3.46
C GLU A 48 13.29 -17.50 -3.89
N ASN A 49 11.96 -17.47 -3.82
CA ASN A 49 11.09 -18.63 -4.12
C ASN A 49 10.57 -18.64 -5.56
N ARG A 50 11.13 -17.81 -6.45
CA ARG A 50 10.76 -17.77 -7.86
C ARG A 50 10.96 -19.13 -8.53
N LYS A 51 10.09 -19.44 -9.49
CA LYS A 51 10.17 -20.63 -10.33
C LYS A 51 10.64 -20.24 -11.72
N LEU A 52 11.59 -21.00 -12.26
CA LEU A 52 11.94 -20.90 -13.68
C LEU A 52 10.87 -21.62 -14.50
N VAL A 53 10.37 -20.96 -15.54
CA VAL A 53 9.40 -21.51 -16.48
C VAL A 53 9.92 -21.29 -17.89
N ASP A 54 10.00 -22.37 -18.66
CA ASP A 54 10.40 -22.33 -20.05
C ASP A 54 9.17 -22.00 -20.92
N LEU A 55 9.20 -20.86 -21.60
CA LEU A 55 8.16 -20.43 -22.54
C LEU A 55 8.42 -20.99 -23.95
N SER A 56 9.69 -21.18 -24.29
CA SER A 56 10.15 -21.80 -25.53
C SER A 56 11.55 -22.39 -25.34
N VAL A 57 12.10 -23.02 -26.39
CA VAL A 57 13.44 -23.65 -26.36
C VAL A 57 14.54 -22.68 -25.91
N ASP A 58 14.44 -21.40 -26.29
CA ASP A 58 15.47 -20.38 -26.03
C ASP A 58 14.99 -19.27 -25.09
N CYS A 59 13.82 -19.43 -24.46
CA CYS A 59 13.22 -18.42 -23.60
C CYS A 59 12.71 -19.03 -22.31
N SER A 60 13.40 -18.72 -21.22
CA SER A 60 12.99 -19.05 -19.86
C SER A 60 12.84 -17.78 -19.03
N ILE A 61 11.79 -17.75 -18.21
CA ILE A 61 11.50 -16.62 -17.34
C ILE A 61 11.35 -17.09 -15.91
N PHE A 62 11.69 -16.22 -14.96
CA PHE A 62 11.34 -16.45 -13.57
C PHE A 62 9.97 -15.84 -13.28
N ILE A 63 9.11 -16.64 -12.66
CA ILE A 63 7.81 -16.21 -12.15
C ILE A 63 7.74 -16.45 -10.63
N PRO A 64 6.87 -15.75 -9.89
CA PRO A 64 6.63 -16.05 -8.48
C PRO A 64 6.19 -17.51 -8.26
N SER A 65 6.42 -18.03 -7.06
CA SER A 65 5.79 -19.29 -6.66
C SER A 65 4.26 -19.16 -6.70
N PRO A 66 3.48 -20.24 -6.88
CA PRO A 66 2.01 -20.16 -6.90
C PRO A 66 1.41 -19.51 -5.64
N ILE A 67 2.01 -19.77 -4.47
CA ILE A 67 1.55 -19.16 -3.21
C ILE A 67 1.86 -17.65 -3.21
N ASP A 68 3.04 -17.27 -3.68
CA ASP A 68 3.45 -15.85 -3.75
C ASP A 68 2.65 -15.06 -4.77
N ASP A 69 2.39 -15.63 -5.94
CA ASP A 69 1.51 -15.04 -6.95
C ASP A 69 0.10 -14.80 -6.37
N ASN A 70 -0.44 -15.79 -5.66
CA ASN A 70 -1.74 -15.66 -5.01
C ASN A 70 -1.75 -14.57 -3.92
N ILE A 71 -0.67 -14.39 -3.16
CA ILE A 71 -0.56 -13.31 -2.18
C ILE A 71 -0.50 -11.95 -2.89
N LEU A 72 0.30 -11.80 -3.94
CA LEU A 72 0.37 -10.57 -4.74
C LEU A 72 -1.00 -10.19 -5.32
N ARG A 73 -1.73 -11.17 -5.87
CA ARG A 73 -3.10 -11.01 -6.38
C ARG A 73 -4.08 -10.60 -5.27
N TYR A 74 -3.96 -11.18 -4.09
CA TYR A 74 -4.82 -10.85 -2.95
C TYR A 74 -4.56 -9.41 -2.46
N ILE A 75 -3.30 -9.02 -2.32
CA ILE A 75 -2.89 -7.66 -1.96
C ILE A 75 -3.47 -6.64 -2.96
N GLU A 76 -3.30 -6.89 -4.26
CA GLU A 76 -3.83 -6.00 -5.29
C GLU A 76 -5.36 -5.91 -5.24
N TYR A 77 -6.04 -7.03 -5.04
CA TYR A 77 -7.49 -7.02 -4.85
C TYR A 77 -7.91 -6.19 -3.63
N GLN A 78 -7.26 -6.35 -2.47
CA GLN A 78 -7.57 -5.60 -1.26
C GLN A 78 -7.40 -4.10 -1.48
N GLU A 79 -6.32 -3.68 -2.15
CA GLU A 79 -6.05 -2.28 -2.45
C GLU A 79 -7.17 -1.64 -3.29
N TRP A 80 -7.72 -2.39 -4.25
CA TRP A 80 -8.75 -1.88 -5.15
C TRP A 80 -10.18 -2.29 -4.79
N TYR A 81 -10.37 -2.97 -3.66
CA TYR A 81 -11.67 -3.42 -3.20
C TYR A 81 -12.65 -2.24 -3.09
N GLY A 82 -13.82 -2.40 -3.71
CA GLY A 82 -14.88 -1.38 -3.78
C GLY A 82 -14.70 -0.30 -4.85
N GLN A 83 -13.53 -0.21 -5.50
CA GLN A 83 -13.26 0.78 -6.56
C GLN A 83 -13.18 0.13 -7.95
N ARG A 84 -12.59 -1.06 -8.03
CA ARG A 84 -12.44 -1.80 -9.28
C ARG A 84 -13.13 -3.16 -9.21
N PRO A 85 -14.39 -3.25 -9.65
CA PRO A 85 -15.12 -4.52 -9.61
C PRO A 85 -14.47 -5.61 -10.48
N ASP A 86 -13.77 -5.22 -11.55
CA ASP A 86 -13.06 -6.13 -12.45
C ASP A 86 -11.93 -6.91 -11.76
N LYS A 87 -11.43 -6.42 -10.63
CA LYS A 87 -10.37 -7.07 -9.85
C LYS A 87 -10.84 -8.33 -9.11
N ILE A 88 -12.15 -8.63 -9.10
CA ILE A 88 -12.68 -9.89 -8.55
C ILE A 88 -12.02 -11.13 -9.18
N LYS A 89 -11.55 -11.02 -10.42
CA LYS A 89 -10.79 -12.08 -11.12
C LYS A 89 -9.59 -12.61 -10.33
N HIS A 90 -8.96 -11.77 -9.50
CA HIS A 90 -7.85 -12.19 -8.65
C HIS A 90 -8.30 -13.18 -7.58
N ILE A 91 -9.45 -12.93 -6.93
CA ILE A 91 -10.04 -13.84 -5.96
C ILE A 91 -10.50 -15.14 -6.63
N ASN A 92 -11.16 -15.03 -7.79
CA ASN A 92 -11.58 -16.22 -8.54
C ASN A 92 -10.37 -17.12 -8.87
N TYR A 93 -9.29 -16.52 -9.37
CA TYR A 93 -8.06 -17.24 -9.64
C TYR A 93 -7.47 -17.93 -8.40
N ILE A 94 -7.43 -17.25 -7.24
CA ILE A 94 -6.91 -17.85 -5.99
C ILE A 94 -7.79 -19.04 -5.56
N VAL A 95 -9.11 -18.91 -5.68
CA VAL A 95 -10.06 -19.98 -5.31
C VAL A 95 -9.91 -21.20 -6.21
N GLU A 96 -9.72 -20.97 -7.51
CA GLU A 96 -9.55 -22.01 -8.53
C GLU A 96 -8.17 -22.70 -8.47
N SER A 97 -7.12 -21.95 -8.14
CA SER A 97 -5.73 -22.44 -8.17
C SER A 97 -5.27 -23.14 -6.89
N CYS A 98 -5.87 -22.85 -5.73
CA CYS A 98 -5.42 -23.41 -4.45
C CYS A 98 -6.15 -24.70 -4.05
N THR A 99 -5.39 -25.77 -3.83
CA THR A 99 -5.87 -26.95 -3.09
C THR A 99 -6.11 -26.61 -1.62
N SER A 100 -6.85 -27.46 -0.89
CA SER A 100 -7.13 -27.24 0.54
C SER A 100 -5.87 -27.10 1.41
N ASN A 101 -4.80 -27.85 1.10
CA ASN A 101 -3.54 -27.76 1.84
C ASN A 101 -2.79 -26.45 1.52
N GLU A 102 -2.83 -25.99 0.27
CA GLU A 102 -2.20 -24.74 -0.14
C GLU A 102 -2.91 -23.51 0.43
N LYS A 103 -4.23 -23.59 0.67
CA LYS A 103 -4.99 -22.51 1.33
C LYS A 103 -4.43 -22.19 2.72
N ASN A 104 -4.07 -23.20 3.51
CA ASN A 104 -3.49 -22.98 4.84
C ASN A 104 -2.13 -22.27 4.74
N LYS A 105 -1.24 -22.77 3.86
CA LYS A 105 0.07 -22.13 3.64
C LYS A 105 -0.05 -20.71 3.10
N PHE A 106 -1.00 -20.48 2.21
CA PHE A 106 -1.34 -19.15 1.70
C PHE A 106 -1.75 -18.22 2.85
N LEU A 107 -2.68 -18.63 3.71
CA LEU A 107 -3.15 -17.81 4.83
C LEU A 107 -2.05 -17.54 5.85
N GLU A 108 -1.26 -18.56 6.20
CA GLU A 108 -0.11 -18.43 7.11
C GLU A 108 0.89 -17.42 6.57
N LYS A 109 1.28 -17.56 5.30
CA LYS A 109 2.26 -16.69 4.66
C LYS A 109 1.72 -15.27 4.46
N LEU A 110 0.45 -15.13 4.07
CA LEU A 110 -0.23 -13.84 3.97
C LEU A 110 -0.18 -13.11 5.32
N HIS A 111 -0.67 -13.73 6.40
CA HIS A 111 -0.65 -13.13 7.74
C HIS A 111 0.75 -12.87 8.26
N HIS A 112 1.74 -13.68 7.88
CA HIS A 112 3.13 -13.45 8.26
C HIS A 112 3.67 -12.15 7.64
N TYR A 113 3.36 -11.89 6.38
CA TYR A 113 3.94 -10.81 5.58
C TYR A 113 3.09 -9.54 5.49
N THR A 114 1.83 -9.56 5.92
CA THR A 114 0.94 -8.41 5.84
C THR A 114 0.41 -7.97 7.19
N GLU A 115 0.17 -6.66 7.31
CA GLU A 115 -0.40 -6.05 8.51
C GLU A 115 -1.52 -5.08 8.09
N LEU A 116 -2.52 -4.92 8.96
CA LEU A 116 -3.54 -3.89 8.74
C LEU A 116 -2.95 -2.53 9.11
N PRO A 117 -3.28 -1.47 8.35
CA PRO A 117 -2.87 -0.12 8.72
C PRO A 117 -3.47 0.26 10.09
N PRO A 118 -2.73 1.00 10.94
CA PRO A 118 -3.19 1.37 12.28
C PRO A 118 -4.48 2.19 12.19
N VAL A 119 -5.43 1.92 13.10
CA VAL A 119 -6.77 2.56 13.12
C VAL A 119 -6.70 4.10 13.08
N GLU A 120 -5.68 4.68 13.70
CA GLU A 120 -5.42 6.13 13.72
C GLU A 120 -5.13 6.73 12.34
N SER A 121 -4.60 5.93 11.41
CA SER A 121 -4.36 6.31 10.01
C SER A 121 -5.62 6.28 9.15
N ILE A 122 -6.59 5.41 9.50
CA ILE A 122 -7.85 5.25 8.76
C ILE A 122 -8.90 6.27 9.25
N TYR A 123 -8.94 6.51 10.56
CA TYR A 123 -9.81 7.49 11.20
C TYR A 123 -8.94 8.44 12.01
N PRO A 124 -8.46 9.56 11.42
CA PRO A 124 -7.76 10.57 12.19
C PRO A 124 -8.74 11.13 13.22
N ILE A 125 -8.66 10.63 14.46
CA ILE A 125 -9.35 11.24 15.59
C ILE A 125 -8.82 12.66 15.63
N LYS A 126 -9.66 13.65 15.31
CA LYS A 126 -9.33 15.07 15.51
C LYS A 126 -9.10 15.28 17.00
N GLN A 127 -7.88 15.01 17.47
CA GLN A 127 -7.46 15.46 18.78
C GLN A 127 -7.65 16.96 18.75
N ASN A 128 -8.58 17.43 19.57
CA ASN A 128 -9.05 18.79 19.56
C ASN A 128 -7.92 19.67 20.14
N ARG A 129 -6.89 19.97 19.33
CA ARG A 129 -5.72 20.82 19.67
C ARG A 129 -6.17 22.15 20.29
N ASN A 130 -7.37 22.60 19.93
CA ASN A 130 -8.05 23.75 20.51
C ASN A 130 -8.24 23.68 22.02
N TYR A 131 -8.43 22.51 22.63
CA TYR A 131 -8.63 22.41 24.08
C TYR A 131 -7.32 22.66 24.84
N PHE A 132 -6.21 22.14 24.34
CA PHE A 132 -4.88 22.31 24.94
C PHE A 132 -4.34 23.73 24.74
N ILE A 133 -4.53 24.32 23.55
CA ILE A 133 -4.16 25.72 23.30
C ILE A 133 -5.04 26.67 24.14
N LYS A 134 -6.35 26.41 24.27
CA LYS A 134 -7.23 27.21 25.15
C LYS A 134 -6.88 27.07 26.63
N SER A 135 -6.37 25.93 27.08
CA SER A 135 -5.96 25.75 28.48
C SER A 135 -4.65 26.48 28.78
N ILE A 136 -3.67 26.41 27.87
CA ILE A 136 -2.42 27.18 27.96
C ILE A 136 -2.71 28.68 27.89
N ALA A 137 -3.50 29.13 26.91
CA ALA A 137 -3.86 30.53 26.76
C ALA A 137 -4.56 31.10 28.00
N ARG A 138 -5.50 30.35 28.61
CA ARG A 138 -6.12 30.74 29.89
C ARG A 138 -5.12 30.82 31.03
N LYS A 139 -4.18 29.87 31.11
CA LYS A 139 -3.15 29.83 32.17
C LYS A 139 -2.12 30.94 32.02
N VAL A 140 -1.79 31.33 30.80
CA VAL A 140 -0.92 32.48 30.50
C VAL A 140 -1.67 33.78 30.78
N TRP A 141 -2.92 33.90 30.30
CA TRP A 141 -3.76 35.09 30.54
C TRP A 141 -3.96 35.35 32.03
N SER A 142 -4.20 34.33 32.86
CA SER A 142 -4.38 34.53 34.29
C SER A 142 -3.14 35.11 34.98
N LYS A 143 -1.94 34.76 34.51
CA LYS A 143 -0.64 35.21 35.05
C LYS A 143 -0.16 36.57 34.52
N LEU A 144 -0.83 37.17 33.54
CA LEU A 144 -0.41 38.46 32.99
C LEU A 144 -0.75 39.64 33.92
N PRO A 145 0.15 40.62 34.08
CA PRO A 145 -0.12 41.86 34.80
C PRO A 145 -1.28 42.66 34.19
N ALA A 146 -2.02 43.40 35.01
CA ALA A 146 -3.20 44.16 34.58
C ALA A 146 -2.91 45.16 33.44
N LYS A 147 -1.73 45.80 33.45
CA LYS A 147 -1.28 46.72 32.39
C LYS A 147 -1.12 46.04 31.02
N VAL A 148 -0.66 44.78 31.01
CA VAL A 148 -0.48 44.00 29.78
C VAL A 148 -1.83 43.53 29.27
N LYS A 149 -2.73 43.10 30.16
CA LYS A 149 -4.12 42.76 29.80
C LYS A 149 -4.86 43.94 29.18
N SER A 150 -4.73 45.15 29.73
CA SER A 150 -5.37 46.35 29.17
C SER A 150 -4.76 46.77 27.85
N PHE A 151 -3.45 46.59 27.66
CA PHE A 151 -2.78 46.86 26.39
C PHE A 151 -3.26 45.91 25.30
N ILE A 152 -3.28 44.61 25.55
CA ILE A 152 -3.77 43.62 24.57
C ILE A 152 -5.24 43.85 24.23
N LYS A 153 -6.10 44.20 25.21
CA LYS A 153 -7.51 44.52 24.99
C LYS A 153 -7.75 45.80 24.17
N LYS A 154 -6.74 46.63 23.97
CA LYS A 154 -6.79 47.84 23.15
C LYS A 154 -6.46 47.57 21.68
N PHE A 155 -5.81 46.44 21.38
CA PHE A 155 -5.39 46.03 20.04
C PHE A 155 -6.17 44.83 19.49
N MET A 156 -7.05 44.23 20.30
CA MET A 156 -8.12 43.33 19.85
C MET A 156 -9.40 44.14 19.61
#